data_AF-A0A8I2AGX0-F1
#
_entry.id   AF-A0A8I2AGX0-F1
#
_cell.length_a   1.000
_cell.length_b   1.000
_cell.length_c   1.000
_cell.angle_alpha   90.00
_cell.angle_beta   90.00
_cell.angle_gamma   90.00
#
_symmetry.space_group_name_H-M   'P 1'
#
loop_
_entity.id
_entity.type
_entity.pdbx_description
1 polymer ?
#
loop_
_entity_poly.entity_id
_entity_poly.type
_entity_poly.pdbx_seq_one_letter_code
_entity_poly.pdbx_strand_id
1 'polypeptide(L)'
;FGELKSSPVIFEPCQSLQYGGVLFLLPFLIANGLFSYRDYYSARKSGYYNKVKMQLSEKEVEIDGVKMREVRKLNAQGHQTSVLTTHRKLSMVLIALYMFSRWAQENFFRYMRQEYDIDRIIQYGVSEIDSNIMIVNREYNNLTYQIKKVRERISMHQAKLYTLIEENVHTEMEQTSQNLKQQMELRQPIESLQQQYQSLIETRKNKPYKISIGQMPQSTRYNKLNTESKYLQNIIKIICYRAETAFANTMASCYSKNRDEIRAQVKSVIFSKADLIPDEVNKTLTVKLYSLATKKDNLAVQKACELLNDTETISPIQI
;
A
#
# COMPACT_ATOMS: atom_id res chain seq x y z
N PHE A 1 -26.92 10.04 52.25
CA PHE A 1 -26.61 11.34 51.64
C PHE A 1 -25.68 12.09 52.58
N GLY A 2 -24.37 12.02 52.33
CA GLY A 2 -23.36 12.65 53.17
C GLY A 2 -23.12 14.09 52.71
N GLU A 3 -23.47 15.06 53.54
CA GLU A 3 -23.17 16.48 53.32
C GLU A 3 -21.67 16.72 53.44
N LEU A 4 -21.00 17.04 52.33
CA LEU A 4 -19.67 17.65 52.36
C LEU A 4 -19.83 19.12 52.78
N LYS A 5 -19.63 19.41 54.07
CA LYS A 5 -19.52 20.76 54.62
C LYS A 5 -18.25 21.41 54.08
N SER A 6 -18.40 22.24 53.05
CA SER A 6 -17.37 23.01 52.33
C SER A 6 -16.16 22.21 51.81
N SER A 7 -16.15 21.93 50.51
CA SER A 7 -14.92 21.54 49.81
C SER A 7 -14.10 22.81 49.51
N PRO A 8 -12.82 22.91 49.90
CA PRO A 8 -11.99 24.05 49.53
C PRO A 8 -11.86 24.12 48.00
N VAL A 9 -12.07 25.31 47.43
CA VAL A 9 -11.89 25.55 45.99
C VAL A 9 -10.41 25.87 45.76
N ILE A 10 -9.73 24.99 45.03
CA ILE A 10 -8.32 25.14 44.66
C ILE A 10 -8.26 25.36 43.16
N PHE A 11 -7.61 26.45 42.74
CA PHE A 11 -7.37 26.76 41.34
C PHE A 11 -5.91 26.47 41.01
N GLU A 12 -5.67 25.54 40.10
CA GLU A 12 -4.33 25.14 39.65
C GLU A 12 -4.15 25.49 38.17
N PRO A 13 -2.93 25.90 37.75
CA PRO A 13 -2.64 26.08 36.34
C PRO A 13 -2.76 24.75 35.59
N CYS A 14 -3.56 24.72 34.52
CA CYS A 14 -3.71 23.55 33.66
C CYS A 14 -2.40 23.28 32.90
N GLN A 15 -1.65 22.27 33.35
CA GLN A 15 -0.47 21.75 32.66
C GLN A 15 -0.86 20.62 31.70
N SER A 16 -1.81 20.88 30.80
CA SER A 16 -2.24 19.87 29.83
C SER A 16 -1.23 19.73 28.69
N LEU A 17 -0.77 18.50 28.45
CA LEU A 17 0.09 18.21 27.31
C LEU A 17 -0.76 18.03 26.06
N GLN A 18 -0.40 18.76 25.00
CA GLN A 18 -0.97 18.50 23.68
C GLN A 18 -0.59 17.09 23.23
N TYR A 19 -1.56 16.37 22.64
CA TYR A 19 -1.39 14.97 22.22
C TYR A 19 -1.07 14.00 23.37
N GLY A 20 -1.30 14.40 24.63
CA GLY A 20 -1.04 13.56 25.81
C GLY A 20 -1.85 12.27 25.84
N GLY A 21 -2.99 12.21 25.12
CA GLY A 21 -3.77 10.98 25.00
C GLY A 21 -3.04 9.84 24.27
N VAL A 22 -1.92 10.10 23.58
CA VAL A 22 -1.06 9.05 23.03
C VAL A 22 -0.52 8.10 24.10
N LEU A 23 -0.42 8.52 25.37
CA LEU A 23 0.08 7.67 26.45
C LEU A 23 -0.85 6.48 26.74
N PHE A 24 -2.14 6.57 26.36
CA PHE A 24 -3.05 5.43 26.41
C PHE A 24 -2.69 4.33 25.40
N LEU A 25 -1.94 4.68 24.36
CA LEU A 25 -1.39 3.72 23.42
C LEU A 25 -0.06 3.15 23.88
N LEU A 26 0.58 3.69 24.91
CA LEU A 26 1.94 3.29 25.32
C LEU A 26 2.06 1.78 25.64
N PRO A 27 1.14 1.15 26.39
CA PRO A 27 1.17 -0.30 26.61
C PRO A 27 1.13 -1.08 25.30
N PHE A 28 0.30 -0.63 24.35
CA PHE A 28 0.16 -1.25 23.05
C PHE A 28 1.37 -1.00 22.15
N LEU A 29 1.97 0.18 22.20
CA LEU A 29 3.18 0.51 21.46
C LEU A 29 4.35 -0.36 21.94
N ILE A 30 4.52 -0.49 23.26
CA ILE A 30 5.54 -1.34 23.87
C ILE A 30 5.31 -2.80 23.45
N ALA A 31 4.09 -3.30 23.62
CA ALA A 31 3.70 -4.65 23.22
C ALA A 31 3.90 -4.92 21.71
N ASN A 32 3.73 -3.90 20.87
CA ASN A 32 3.93 -4.00 19.42
C ASN A 32 5.35 -3.68 18.96
N GLY A 33 6.26 -3.49 19.91
CA GLY A 33 7.68 -3.44 19.63
C GLY A 33 8.29 -2.05 19.50
N LEU A 34 7.68 -1.02 20.09
CA LEU A 34 8.29 0.31 20.18
C LEU A 34 9.72 0.25 20.75
N PHE A 35 9.97 -0.66 21.69
CA PHE A 35 11.30 -0.92 22.26
C PHE A 35 11.86 -2.31 21.95
N SER A 36 11.20 -3.11 21.09
CA SER A 36 11.63 -4.50 20.83
C SER A 36 12.97 -4.62 20.12
N TYR A 37 13.54 -3.50 19.68
CA TYR A 37 14.83 -3.42 19.02
C TYR A 37 15.98 -3.04 19.95
N ARG A 38 15.71 -2.87 21.25
CA ARG A 38 16.74 -2.63 22.27
C ARG A 38 17.73 -3.81 22.37
N ASP A 39 17.25 -5.03 22.17
CA ASP A 39 18.04 -6.27 22.23
C ASP A 39 17.83 -7.08 20.94
N TYR A 40 18.12 -6.48 19.78
CA TYR A 40 17.96 -7.08 18.43
C TYR A 40 18.65 -8.45 18.34
N TYR A 41 17.92 -9.53 18.63
CA TYR A 41 17.78 -10.82 17.91
C TYR A 41 17.26 -11.91 18.86
N SER A 42 15.94 -12.09 18.91
CA SER A 42 15.32 -13.38 19.25
C SER A 42 13.89 -13.47 18.67
N ALA A 43 13.39 -14.71 18.53
CA ALA A 43 12.17 -15.02 17.79
C ALA A 43 10.89 -14.45 18.43
N ARG A 44 9.96 -13.99 17.58
CA ARG A 44 8.63 -13.52 17.97
C ARG A 44 7.89 -14.55 18.83
N LYS A 45 7.40 -14.14 20.00
CA LYS A 45 6.36 -14.87 20.74
C LYS A 45 5.01 -14.74 20.03
N SER A 46 4.28 -15.85 19.94
CA SER A 46 2.94 -15.95 19.36
C SER A 46 1.91 -15.34 20.30
N GLY A 47 1.07 -14.43 19.79
CA GLY A 47 -0.10 -13.94 20.55
C GLY A 47 -0.55 -12.51 20.27
N TYR A 48 -0.77 -12.12 19.01
CA TYR A 48 -1.49 -10.87 18.68
C TYR A 48 -2.42 -11.05 17.48
N TYR A 49 -3.31 -12.03 17.56
CA TYR A 49 -4.39 -12.19 16.60
C TYR A 49 -5.71 -12.36 17.33
N ASN A 50 -6.71 -11.57 16.91
CA ASN A 50 -8.08 -11.76 17.34
C ASN A 50 -8.57 -13.16 16.93
N LYS A 51 -9.23 -13.88 17.83
CA LYS A 51 -9.95 -15.11 17.48
C LYS A 51 -11.15 -14.72 16.63
N VAL A 52 -11.09 -14.97 15.33
CA VAL A 52 -12.19 -14.70 14.40
C VAL A 52 -12.96 -15.98 14.16
N LYS A 53 -14.24 -16.00 14.53
CA LYS A 53 -15.16 -17.08 14.15
C LYS A 53 -15.63 -16.82 12.71
N MET A 54 -15.44 -17.80 11.83
CA MET A 54 -15.88 -17.73 10.43
C MET A 54 -16.86 -18.88 10.16
N GLN A 55 -17.98 -18.56 9.54
CA GLN A 55 -18.85 -19.57 8.95
C GLN A 55 -18.38 -19.82 7.52
N LEU A 56 -17.85 -21.00 7.29
CA LEU A 56 -17.26 -21.40 6.02
C LEU A 56 -18.06 -22.53 5.40
N SER A 57 -18.13 -22.53 4.08
CA SER A 57 -18.68 -23.60 3.27
C SER A 57 -17.76 -23.83 2.08
N GLU A 58 -17.69 -25.07 1.60
CA GLU A 58 -16.90 -25.45 0.45
C GLU A 58 -17.75 -26.22 -0.54
N LYS A 59 -17.55 -25.95 -1.82
CA LYS A 59 -18.07 -26.77 -2.91
C LYS A 59 -17.08 -26.82 -4.07
N GLU A 60 -17.22 -27.83 -4.93
CA GLU A 60 -16.50 -27.89 -6.19
C GLU A 60 -17.26 -27.15 -7.29
N VAL A 61 -16.53 -26.42 -8.15
CA VAL A 61 -17.09 -25.64 -9.25
C VAL A 61 -16.22 -25.83 -10.48
N GLU A 62 -16.84 -25.99 -11.64
CA GLU A 62 -16.15 -26.05 -12.92
C GLU A 62 -16.32 -24.72 -13.66
N ILE A 63 -15.22 -24.11 -14.06
CA ILE A 63 -15.18 -22.87 -14.84
C ILE A 63 -14.27 -23.13 -16.04
N ASP A 64 -14.79 -22.96 -17.25
CA ASP A 64 -14.07 -23.17 -18.52
C ASP A 64 -13.35 -24.53 -18.61
N GLY A 65 -14.02 -25.60 -18.15
CA GLY A 65 -13.47 -26.97 -18.15
C GLY A 65 -12.44 -27.25 -17.04
N VAL A 66 -12.18 -26.29 -16.15
CA VAL A 66 -11.25 -26.43 -15.03
C VAL A 66 -12.03 -26.62 -13.73
N LYS A 67 -11.86 -27.79 -13.10
CA LYS A 67 -12.43 -28.07 -11.76
C LYS A 67 -11.65 -27.33 -10.68
N MET A 68 -12.33 -26.43 -9.97
CA MET A 68 -11.83 -25.61 -8.88
C MET A 68 -12.61 -25.84 -7.59
N ARG A 69 -12.01 -25.47 -6.46
CA ARG A 69 -12.67 -25.43 -5.15
C ARG A 69 -13.14 -24.01 -4.88
N GLU A 70 -14.41 -23.87 -4.51
CA GLU A 70 -15.00 -22.61 -4.07
C GLU A 70 -15.20 -22.66 -2.55
N VAL A 71 -14.44 -21.85 -1.82
CA VAL A 71 -14.61 -21.64 -0.38
C VAL A 71 -15.36 -20.35 -0.15
N ARG A 72 -16.52 -20.42 0.51
CA ARG A 72 -17.36 -19.26 0.82
C ARG A 72 -17.29 -18.93 2.30
N LYS A 73 -17.28 -17.63 2.61
CA LYS A 73 -17.48 -17.10 3.95
C LYS A 73 -18.78 -16.31 4.02
N LEU A 74 -19.60 -16.61 5.02
CA LEU A 74 -20.75 -15.79 5.35
C LEU A 74 -20.33 -14.61 6.24
N ASN A 75 -20.67 -13.39 5.83
CA ASN A 75 -20.53 -12.21 6.68
C ASN A 75 -21.78 -12.03 7.58
N ALA A 76 -21.64 -11.27 8.67
CA ALA A 76 -22.75 -10.98 9.59
C ALA A 76 -23.96 -10.30 8.93
N GLN A 77 -23.76 -9.65 7.78
CA GLN A 77 -24.80 -9.00 6.98
C GLN A 77 -25.47 -9.95 5.96
N GLY A 78 -25.18 -11.26 6.00
CA GLY A 78 -25.73 -12.26 5.07
C GLY A 78 -25.03 -12.33 3.70
N HIS A 79 -24.17 -11.37 3.36
CA HIS A 79 -23.36 -11.42 2.14
C HIS A 79 -22.35 -12.58 2.18
N GLN A 80 -22.22 -13.31 1.07
CA GLN A 80 -21.27 -14.40 0.90
C GLN A 80 -20.09 -13.96 0.05
N THR A 81 -18.88 -14.06 0.59
CA THR A 81 -17.65 -13.82 -0.17
C THR A 81 -17.05 -15.15 -0.60
N SER A 82 -16.85 -15.31 -1.91
CA SER A 82 -16.33 -16.52 -2.54
C SER A 82 -14.83 -16.42 -2.80
N VAL A 83 -14.12 -17.52 -2.57
CA VAL A 83 -12.70 -17.71 -2.89
C VAL A 83 -12.60 -18.93 -3.79
N LEU A 84 -12.17 -18.72 -5.04
CA LEU A 84 -11.90 -19.80 -5.99
C LEU A 84 -10.42 -20.18 -5.92
N THR A 85 -10.14 -21.48 -5.84
CA THR A 85 -8.76 -21.98 -5.85
C THR A 85 -8.66 -23.33 -6.57
N THR A 86 -7.57 -23.49 -7.32
CA THR A 86 -7.16 -24.79 -7.89
C THR A 86 -6.37 -25.64 -6.88
N HIS A 87 -6.03 -25.08 -5.71
CA HIS A 87 -5.16 -25.73 -4.75
C HIS A 87 -5.90 -26.83 -3.96
N ARG A 88 -5.67 -28.09 -4.34
CA ARG A 88 -6.36 -29.26 -3.77
C ARG A 88 -5.89 -29.66 -2.37
N LYS A 89 -4.65 -29.35 -2.00
CA LYS A 89 -4.03 -29.84 -0.74
C LYS A 89 -4.30 -28.99 0.51
N LEU A 90 -4.68 -27.72 0.34
CA LEU A 90 -4.87 -26.82 1.49
C LEU A 90 -6.26 -27.06 2.11
N SER A 91 -6.35 -27.06 3.43
CA SER A 91 -7.66 -27.16 4.09
C SER A 91 -8.51 -25.93 3.80
N MET A 92 -9.84 -26.09 3.86
CA MET A 92 -10.81 -24.99 3.75
C MET A 92 -10.47 -23.84 4.72
N VAL A 93 -10.10 -24.18 5.96
CA VAL A 93 -9.71 -23.23 7.00
C VAL A 93 -8.47 -22.45 6.61
N LEU A 94 -7.43 -23.11 6.07
CA LEU A 94 -6.20 -22.44 5.64
C LEU A 94 -6.44 -21.55 4.41
N ILE A 95 -7.24 -22.00 3.44
CA ILE A 95 -7.63 -21.18 2.28
C ILE A 95 -8.32 -19.91 2.75
N ALA A 96 -9.34 -20.04 3.62
CA ALA A 96 -10.03 -18.91 4.21
C ALA A 96 -9.08 -18.01 5.00
N LEU A 97 -8.21 -18.58 5.84
CA LEU A 97 -7.23 -17.83 6.62
C LEU A 97 -6.34 -16.98 5.72
N TYR A 98 -5.68 -17.59 4.73
CA TYR A 98 -4.80 -16.86 3.81
C TYR A 98 -5.56 -15.79 3.03
N MET A 99 -6.75 -16.11 2.54
CA MET A 99 -7.46 -15.19 1.65
C MET A 99 -8.14 -14.04 2.38
N PHE A 100 -8.71 -14.28 3.55
CA PHE A 100 -9.24 -13.20 4.39
C PHE A 100 -8.13 -12.42 5.10
N SER A 101 -6.97 -13.04 5.39
CA SER A 101 -5.80 -12.30 5.89
C SER A 101 -5.22 -11.37 4.82
N ARG A 102 -5.27 -11.74 3.54
CA ARG A 102 -4.89 -10.86 2.43
C ARG A 102 -5.74 -9.59 2.40
N TRP A 103 -7.05 -9.71 2.59
CA TRP A 103 -7.92 -8.53 2.67
C TRP A 103 -7.52 -7.62 3.84
N ALA A 104 -7.16 -8.19 4.99
CA ALA A 104 -6.64 -7.42 6.12
C ALA A 104 -5.32 -6.70 5.76
N GLN A 105 -4.44 -7.34 4.97
CA GLN A 105 -3.22 -6.69 4.44
C GLN A 105 -3.55 -5.55 3.48
N GLU A 106 -4.50 -5.74 2.56
CA GLU A 106 -4.92 -4.68 1.63
C GLU A 106 -5.54 -3.49 2.38
N ASN A 107 -6.36 -3.75 3.40
CA ASN A 107 -6.88 -2.73 4.29
C ASN A 107 -5.76 -2.01 5.07
N PHE A 108 -4.73 -2.74 5.52
CA PHE A 108 -3.54 -2.17 6.12
C PHE A 108 -2.82 -1.24 5.14
N PHE A 109 -2.47 -1.70 3.94
CA PHE A 109 -1.77 -0.88 2.95
C PHE A 109 -2.60 0.33 2.51
N ARG A 110 -3.92 0.18 2.35
CA ARG A 110 -4.80 1.31 2.07
C ARG A 110 -4.74 2.34 3.19
N TYR A 111 -4.92 1.91 4.43
CA TYR A 111 -4.91 2.79 5.60
C TYR A 111 -3.56 3.49 5.79
N MET A 112 -2.46 2.74 5.69
CA MET A 112 -1.10 3.26 5.86
C MET A 112 -0.68 4.25 4.78
N ARG A 113 -1.24 4.11 3.58
CA ARG A 113 -1.04 5.09 2.51
C ARG A 113 -1.86 6.36 2.75
N GLN A 114 -3.11 6.21 3.17
CA GLN A 114 -4.02 7.34 3.38
C GLN A 114 -3.67 8.18 4.61
N GLU A 115 -3.26 7.53 5.70
CA GLU A 115 -3.14 8.18 7.01
C GLU A 115 -1.69 8.39 7.46
N TYR A 116 -0.77 7.57 6.93
CA TYR A 116 0.61 7.56 7.35
C TYR A 116 1.59 7.73 6.19
N ASP A 117 1.17 8.00 4.95
CA ASP A 117 2.09 8.19 3.80
C ASP A 117 3.19 7.11 3.70
N ILE A 118 2.89 5.83 3.93
CA ILE A 118 3.91 4.75 3.98
C ILE A 118 4.73 4.60 2.68
N ASP A 119 4.17 5.04 1.55
CA ASP A 119 4.82 4.94 0.25
C ASP A 119 5.73 6.14 -0.07
N ARG A 120 5.56 7.25 0.65
CA ARG A 120 6.29 8.49 0.39
C ARG A 120 7.78 8.28 0.59
N ILE A 121 8.57 8.73 -0.38
CA ILE A 121 10.03 8.76 -0.28
C ILE A 121 10.41 9.87 0.69
N ILE A 122 11.15 9.52 1.74
CA ILE A 122 11.56 10.44 2.81
C ILE A 122 12.92 11.05 2.50
N GLN A 123 13.78 10.30 1.80
CA GLN A 123 15.16 10.67 1.56
C GLN A 123 15.44 10.71 0.05
N TYR A 124 16.05 11.80 -0.40
CA TYR A 124 16.49 11.99 -1.78
C TYR A 124 17.93 11.52 -2.02
N GLY A 125 18.57 10.98 -0.98
CA GLY A 125 19.92 10.46 -1.04
C GLY A 125 20.01 9.28 -2.00
N VAL A 126 21.03 9.32 -2.84
CA VAL A 126 21.35 8.29 -3.82
C VAL A 126 22.68 7.65 -3.44
N SER A 127 22.71 6.32 -3.43
CA SER A 127 23.95 5.54 -3.44
C SER A 127 24.33 5.17 -4.87
N GLU A 128 25.62 5.28 -5.19
CA GLU A 128 26.15 4.77 -6.45
C GLU A 128 25.98 3.24 -6.52
N ILE A 129 25.46 2.78 -7.66
CA ILE A 129 25.31 1.36 -7.95
C ILE A 129 26.65 0.84 -8.49
N ASP A 130 26.94 -0.45 -8.24
CA ASP A 130 28.09 -1.11 -8.87
C ASP A 130 28.11 -0.85 -10.38
N SER A 131 29.20 -0.21 -10.82
CA SER A 131 29.37 0.28 -12.18
C SER A 131 29.42 -0.85 -13.21
N ASN A 132 29.70 -2.09 -12.77
CA ASN A 132 29.85 -3.26 -13.64
C ASN A 132 28.53 -3.95 -13.99
N ILE A 133 27.41 -3.57 -13.38
CA ILE A 133 26.11 -4.18 -13.68
C ILE A 133 25.73 -3.89 -15.13
N MET A 134 25.48 -4.95 -15.89
CA MET A 134 25.09 -4.87 -17.30
C MET A 134 23.56 -4.70 -17.42
N ILE A 135 23.14 -3.63 -18.06
CA ILE A 135 21.73 -3.28 -18.30
C ILE A 135 21.43 -3.22 -19.79
N VAL A 136 20.16 -3.33 -20.17
CA VAL A 136 19.73 -3.14 -21.55
C VAL A 136 19.83 -1.66 -21.93
N ASN A 137 20.43 -1.37 -23.07
CA ASN A 137 20.58 0.00 -23.56
C ASN A 137 19.22 0.59 -23.97
N ARG A 138 18.78 1.64 -23.29
CA ARG A 138 17.50 2.32 -23.58
C ARG A 138 17.46 2.88 -25.00
N GLU A 139 18.57 3.39 -25.51
CA GLU A 139 18.63 3.92 -26.88
C GLU A 139 18.45 2.82 -27.92
N TYR A 140 18.99 1.63 -27.67
CA TYR A 140 18.78 0.46 -28.54
C TYR A 140 17.30 0.07 -28.61
N ASN A 141 16.62 0.09 -27.46
CA ASN A 141 15.17 -0.19 -27.40
C ASN A 141 14.35 0.90 -28.07
N ASN A 142 14.70 2.18 -27.88
CA ASN A 142 14.03 3.31 -28.54
C ASN A 142 14.16 3.21 -30.07
N LEU A 143 15.36 2.90 -30.58
CA LEU A 143 15.59 2.68 -32.00
C LEU A 143 14.80 1.47 -32.52
N THR A 144 14.77 0.37 -31.76
CA THR A 144 13.96 -0.81 -32.12
C THR A 144 12.47 -0.48 -32.21
N TYR A 145 11.96 0.34 -31.29
CA TYR A 145 10.58 0.82 -31.33
C TYR A 145 10.30 1.74 -32.53
N GLN A 146 11.20 2.66 -32.85
CA GLN A 146 11.08 3.52 -34.03
C GLN A 146 11.10 2.71 -35.33
N ILE A 147 12.01 1.74 -35.45
CA ILE A 147 12.08 0.81 -36.58
C ILE A 147 10.74 0.07 -36.75
N LYS A 148 10.16 -0.42 -35.65
CA LYS A 148 8.84 -1.09 -35.69
C LYS A 148 7.76 -0.15 -36.22
N LYS A 149 7.67 1.08 -35.72
CA LYS A 149 6.70 2.09 -36.19
C LYS A 149 6.86 2.42 -37.67
N VAL A 150 8.09 2.62 -38.13
CA VAL A 150 8.36 2.93 -39.55
C VAL A 150 7.97 1.74 -40.42
N ARG A 151 8.30 0.50 -40.01
CA ARG A 151 7.90 -0.72 -40.71
C ARG A 151 6.38 -0.88 -40.82
N GLU A 152 5.65 -0.60 -39.74
CA GLU A 152 4.18 -0.63 -39.74
C GLU A 152 3.62 0.41 -40.72
N ARG A 153 4.16 1.63 -40.75
CA ARG A 153 3.75 2.67 -41.71
C ARG A 153 4.02 2.26 -43.16
N ILE A 154 5.20 1.72 -43.45
CA ILE A 154 5.54 1.18 -44.78
C ILE A 154 4.51 0.12 -45.18
N SER A 155 4.23 -0.85 -44.30
CA SER A 155 3.27 -1.92 -44.57
C SER A 155 1.86 -1.38 -44.83
N MET A 156 1.41 -0.37 -44.08
CA MET A 156 0.10 0.25 -44.31
C MET A 156 0.01 0.98 -45.66
N HIS A 157 1.03 1.77 -46.02
CA HIS A 157 1.05 2.46 -47.31
C HIS A 157 1.16 1.48 -48.48
N GLN A 158 1.94 0.40 -48.33
CA GLN A 158 2.01 -0.67 -49.31
C GLN A 158 0.67 -1.37 -49.48
N ALA A 159 -0.04 -1.71 -48.40
CA ALA A 159 -1.38 -2.32 -48.48
C ALA A 159 -2.35 -1.43 -49.28
N LYS A 160 -2.39 -0.12 -49.02
CA LYS A 160 -3.21 0.83 -49.79
C LYS A 160 -2.80 0.92 -51.26
N LEU A 161 -1.50 0.85 -51.54
CA LEU A 161 -1.00 0.82 -52.90
C LEU A 161 -1.46 -0.45 -53.61
N TYR A 162 -1.40 -1.61 -52.95
CA TYR A 162 -1.86 -2.87 -53.52
C TYR A 162 -3.36 -2.89 -53.81
N THR A 163 -4.20 -2.37 -52.90
CA THR A 163 -5.66 -2.28 -53.15
C THR A 163 -5.97 -1.39 -54.35
N LEU A 164 -5.30 -0.22 -54.47
CA LEU A 164 -5.48 0.67 -55.63
C LEU A 164 -4.95 0.08 -56.94
N ILE A 165 -3.93 -0.79 -56.88
CA ILE A 165 -3.44 -1.53 -58.05
C ILE A 165 -4.47 -2.59 -58.47
N GLU A 166 -5.06 -3.30 -57.52
CA GLU A 166 -6.07 -4.33 -57.76
C GLU A 166 -7.38 -3.74 -58.30
N GLU A 167 -7.86 -2.63 -57.73
CA GLU A 167 -9.04 -1.89 -58.20
C GLU A 167 -8.87 -1.43 -59.66
N ASN A 168 -7.68 -1.00 -60.05
CA ASN A 168 -7.37 -0.59 -61.42
C ASN A 168 -7.43 -1.73 -62.46
N VAL A 169 -7.35 -3.00 -62.04
CA VAL A 169 -7.51 -4.14 -62.95
C VAL A 169 -8.99 -4.35 -63.32
N HIS A 170 -9.93 -3.77 -62.55
CA HIS A 170 -11.36 -4.07 -62.63
C HIS A 170 -12.26 -2.88 -62.97
N THR A 171 -11.73 -1.66 -63.17
CA THR A 171 -12.51 -0.42 -63.41
C THR A 171 -12.30 0.20 -64.81
N GLU A 172 -13.25 1.02 -65.26
CA GLU A 172 -13.22 1.74 -66.56
C GLU A 172 -12.09 2.80 -66.66
N MET A 173 -11.75 3.21 -67.89
CA MET A 173 -10.57 4.06 -68.22
C MET A 173 -10.52 5.41 -67.48
N GLU A 174 -11.65 6.02 -67.15
CA GLU A 174 -11.70 7.33 -66.45
C GLU A 174 -11.24 7.24 -64.98
N GLN A 175 -11.71 6.24 -64.21
CA GLN A 175 -11.27 5.98 -62.82
C GLN A 175 -9.78 5.59 -62.75
N THR A 176 -9.27 4.92 -63.78
CA THR A 176 -7.88 4.44 -63.87
C THR A 176 -6.87 5.60 -63.80
N SER A 177 -7.21 6.76 -64.37
CA SER A 177 -6.34 7.95 -64.39
C SER A 177 -6.17 8.61 -63.00
N GLN A 178 -7.25 8.66 -62.22
CA GLN A 178 -7.25 9.23 -60.87
C GLN A 178 -6.52 8.32 -59.87
N ASN A 179 -6.73 7.00 -59.99
CA ASN A 179 -6.04 6.01 -59.20
C ASN A 179 -4.54 5.97 -59.51
N LEU A 180 -4.12 6.14 -60.77
CA LEU A 180 -2.70 6.27 -61.16
C LEU A 180 -2.01 7.45 -60.45
N LYS A 181 -2.69 8.59 -60.34
CA LYS A 181 -2.17 9.75 -59.62
C LYS A 181 -2.00 9.45 -58.12
N GLN A 182 -3.00 8.82 -57.50
CA GLN A 182 -2.93 8.42 -56.09
C GLN A 182 -1.84 7.36 -55.83
N GLN A 183 -1.61 6.44 -56.77
CA GLN A 183 -0.50 5.48 -56.69
C GLN A 183 0.87 6.17 -56.71
N MET A 184 1.05 7.18 -57.56
CA MET A 184 2.29 7.98 -57.58
C MET A 184 2.48 8.77 -56.29
N GLU A 185 1.41 9.36 -55.75
CA GLU A 185 1.42 10.09 -54.48
C GLU A 185 1.75 9.19 -53.28
N LEU A 186 1.41 7.89 -53.33
CA LEU A 186 1.75 6.92 -52.27
C LEU A 186 3.17 6.37 -52.37
N ARG A 187 3.78 6.32 -53.56
CA ARG A 187 5.16 5.84 -53.75
C ARG A 187 6.20 6.74 -53.08
N GLN A 188 6.02 8.05 -53.18
CA GLN A 188 6.93 9.06 -52.59
C GLN A 188 7.08 8.90 -51.04
N PRO A 189 5.99 8.82 -50.25
CA PRO A 189 6.05 8.49 -48.83
C PRO A 189 6.69 7.13 -48.52
N ILE A 190 6.47 6.09 -49.34
CA ILE A 190 7.06 4.77 -49.14
C ILE A 190 8.59 4.83 -49.27
N GLU A 191 9.09 5.47 -50.32
CA GLU A 191 10.53 5.63 -50.55
C GLU A 191 11.20 6.43 -49.42
N SER A 192 10.58 7.53 -48.99
CA SER A 192 11.05 8.32 -47.85
C SER A 192 11.10 7.51 -46.54
N LEU A 193 10.05 6.73 -46.26
CA LEU A 193 10.00 5.87 -45.07
C LEU A 193 11.01 4.72 -45.15
N GLN A 194 11.29 4.19 -46.34
CA GLN A 194 12.32 3.16 -46.54
C GLN A 194 13.73 3.70 -46.29
N GLN A 195 14.04 4.91 -46.73
CA GLN A 195 15.31 5.58 -46.42
C GLN A 195 15.44 5.82 -44.90
N GLN A 196 14.35 6.25 -44.26
CA GLN A 196 14.31 6.41 -42.79
C GLN A 196 14.52 5.07 -42.07
N TYR A 197 13.90 4.00 -42.55
CA TYR A 197 14.07 2.65 -41.98
C TYR A 197 15.53 2.19 -42.05
N GLN A 198 16.20 2.40 -43.19
CA GLN A 198 17.58 1.98 -43.39
C GLN A 198 18.55 2.75 -42.48
N SER A 199 18.41 4.07 -42.38
CA SER A 199 19.25 4.89 -41.48
C SER A 199 19.06 4.52 -40.01
N LEU A 200 17.84 4.19 -39.57
CA LEU A 200 17.57 3.72 -38.21
C LEU A 200 18.20 2.36 -37.91
N ILE A 201 18.23 1.45 -38.89
CA ILE A 201 18.90 0.14 -38.74
C ILE A 201 20.40 0.31 -38.58
N GLU A 202 21.03 1.13 -39.42
CA GLU A 202 22.46 1.41 -39.37
C GLU A 202 22.84 2.05 -38.04
N THR A 203 22.06 3.04 -37.60
CA THR A 203 22.23 3.67 -36.30
C THR A 203 22.11 2.67 -35.15
N ARG A 204 21.16 1.72 -35.22
CA ARG A 204 20.99 0.68 -34.20
C ARG A 204 22.15 -0.32 -34.19
N LYS A 205 22.68 -0.72 -35.35
CA LYS A 205 23.83 -1.64 -35.45
C LYS A 205 25.05 -1.11 -34.71
N ASN A 206 25.25 0.20 -34.72
CA ASN A 206 26.36 0.87 -34.07
C ASN A 206 26.20 1.00 -32.55
N LYS A 207 25.05 0.61 -31.97
CA LYS A 207 24.80 0.65 -30.52
C LYS A 207 24.72 -0.75 -29.93
N PRO A 208 25.43 -1.03 -28.82
CA PRO A 208 25.36 -2.32 -28.17
C PRO A 208 24.00 -2.54 -27.50
N TYR A 209 23.55 -3.80 -27.47
CA TYR A 209 22.29 -4.19 -26.82
C TYR A 209 22.33 -4.01 -25.29
N LYS A 210 23.49 -4.28 -24.67
CA LYS A 210 23.73 -4.05 -23.23
C LYS A 210 24.89 -3.08 -23.03
N ILE A 211 24.79 -2.23 -22.01
CA ILE A 211 25.84 -1.33 -21.55
C ILE A 211 26.01 -1.50 -20.04
N SER A 212 27.21 -1.21 -19.53
CA SER A 212 27.42 -1.13 -18.08
C SER A 212 26.84 0.17 -17.51
N ILE A 213 26.45 0.19 -16.23
CA ILE A 213 25.97 1.42 -15.57
C ILE A 213 27.03 2.53 -15.61
N GLY A 214 28.32 2.19 -15.52
CA GLY A 214 29.42 3.15 -15.63
C GLY A 214 29.44 3.89 -16.98
N GLN A 215 29.09 3.21 -18.07
CA GLN A 215 29.03 3.77 -19.42
C GLN A 215 27.79 4.63 -19.70
N MET A 216 26.82 4.70 -18.76
CA MET A 216 25.64 5.54 -18.94
C MET A 216 25.98 7.03 -18.79
N PRO A 217 25.31 7.92 -19.55
CA PRO A 217 25.37 9.36 -19.32
C PRO A 217 24.94 9.70 -17.88
N GLN A 218 25.67 10.60 -17.21
CA GLN A 218 25.40 10.98 -15.81
C GLN A 218 23.94 11.41 -15.57
N SER A 219 23.32 12.08 -16.54
CA SER A 219 21.92 12.53 -16.47
C SER A 219 20.88 11.41 -16.48
N THR A 220 21.25 10.20 -16.92
CA THR A 220 20.35 9.05 -17.04
C THR A 220 20.86 7.81 -16.29
N ARG A 221 22.00 7.94 -15.61
CA ARG A 221 22.63 6.86 -14.86
C ARG A 221 21.68 6.37 -13.77
N TYR A 222 21.55 5.05 -13.68
CA TYR A 222 20.75 4.46 -12.62
C TYR A 222 21.41 4.67 -11.27
N ASN A 223 20.58 5.14 -10.35
CA ASN A 223 20.94 5.62 -9.04
C ASN A 223 20.04 4.87 -8.05
N LYS A 224 20.63 4.23 -7.04
CA LYS A 224 19.84 3.52 -6.03
C LYS A 224 19.47 4.50 -4.93
N LEU A 225 18.18 4.64 -4.65
CA LEU A 225 17.72 5.45 -3.52
C LEU A 225 18.12 4.78 -2.21
N ASN A 226 18.54 5.58 -1.24
CA ASN A 226 18.78 5.11 0.12
C ASN A 226 17.44 4.77 0.79
N THR A 227 17.27 3.50 1.14
CA THR A 227 16.01 2.97 1.70
C THR A 227 16.00 2.90 3.22
N GLU A 228 17.13 3.09 3.90
CA GLU A 228 17.26 2.94 5.37
C GLU A 228 16.28 3.84 6.14
N SER A 229 16.22 5.13 5.81
CA SER A 229 15.26 6.06 6.40
C SER A 229 13.81 5.61 6.16
N LYS A 230 13.52 5.08 4.95
CA LYS A 230 12.20 4.53 4.62
C LYS A 230 11.88 3.29 5.44
N TYR A 231 12.84 2.39 5.65
CA TYR A 231 12.63 1.20 6.48
C TYR A 231 12.36 1.57 7.94
N LEU A 232 13.14 2.46 8.53
CA LEU A 232 12.93 2.93 9.90
C LEU A 232 11.54 3.55 10.07
N GLN A 233 11.16 4.46 9.17
CA GLN A 233 9.85 5.09 9.23
C GLN A 233 8.71 4.08 9.06
N ASN A 234 8.86 3.13 8.12
CA ASN A 234 7.85 2.09 7.91
C ASN A 234 7.71 1.19 9.13
N ILE A 235 8.81 0.86 9.81
CA ILE A 235 8.79 0.12 11.08
C ILE A 235 7.98 0.88 12.13
N ILE A 236 8.27 2.16 12.35
CA ILE A 236 7.55 3.00 13.32
C ILE A 236 6.06 3.05 12.98
N LYS A 237 5.71 3.32 11.71
CA LYS A 237 4.32 3.37 11.27
C LYS A 237 3.61 2.03 11.47
N ILE A 238 4.27 0.90 11.21
CA ILE A 238 3.73 -0.44 11.45
C ILE A 238 3.44 -0.66 12.95
N ILE A 239 4.37 -0.26 13.83
CA ILE A 239 4.19 -0.35 15.28
C ILE A 239 2.98 0.49 15.71
N CYS A 240 2.90 1.75 15.25
CA CYS A 240 1.77 2.64 15.53
C CYS A 240 0.44 2.04 15.06
N TYR A 241 0.37 1.53 13.83
CA TYR A 241 -0.84 0.91 13.29
C TYR A 241 -1.32 -0.28 14.14
N ARG A 242 -0.37 -1.13 14.57
CA ARG A 242 -0.70 -2.30 15.38
C ARG A 242 -1.13 -1.90 16.78
N ALA A 243 -0.48 -0.89 17.38
CA ALA A 243 -0.87 -0.35 18.67
C ALA A 243 -2.26 0.28 18.61
N GLU A 244 -2.52 1.10 17.59
CA GLU A 244 -3.83 1.69 17.29
C GLU A 244 -4.90 0.61 17.12
N THR A 245 -4.59 -0.46 16.39
CA THR A 245 -5.52 -1.58 16.17
C THR A 245 -5.77 -2.37 17.46
N ALA A 246 -4.74 -2.56 18.29
CA ALA A 246 -4.88 -3.25 19.56
C ALA A 246 -5.74 -2.43 20.54
N PHE A 247 -5.50 -1.12 20.63
CA PHE A 247 -6.33 -0.20 21.42
C PHE A 247 -7.76 -0.08 20.88
N ALA A 248 -7.94 -0.06 19.55
CA ALA A 248 -9.26 -0.12 18.93
C ALA A 248 -10.05 -1.36 19.36
N ASN A 249 -9.39 -2.51 19.48
CA ASN A 249 -10.04 -3.76 19.87
C ASN A 249 -10.53 -3.75 21.33
N THR A 250 -9.88 -3.01 22.24
CA THR A 250 -10.33 -2.93 23.64
C THR A 250 -11.64 -2.16 23.75
N MET A 251 -11.85 -1.17 22.88
CA MET A 251 -13.08 -0.37 22.83
C MET A 251 -14.17 -0.98 21.93
N ALA A 252 -13.87 -2.06 21.21
CA ALA A 252 -14.74 -2.59 20.16
C ALA A 252 -16.12 -3.08 20.64
N SER A 253 -16.28 -3.45 21.90
CA SER A 253 -17.59 -3.82 22.44
C SER A 253 -18.57 -2.66 22.58
N CYS A 254 -18.08 -1.41 22.54
CA CYS A 254 -18.90 -0.21 22.74
C CYS A 254 -19.42 0.41 21.43
N TYR A 255 -19.01 -0.13 20.29
CA TYR A 255 -19.44 0.34 18.97
C TYR A 255 -20.18 -0.78 18.23
N SER A 256 -21.21 -0.41 17.47
CA SER A 256 -21.97 -1.36 16.64
C SER A 256 -21.38 -1.46 15.22
N LYS A 257 -20.71 -0.39 14.75
CA LYS A 257 -20.00 -0.28 13.47
C LYS A 257 -18.48 -0.21 13.66
N ASN A 258 -17.90 -1.33 14.07
CA ASN A 258 -16.51 -1.37 14.56
C ASN A 258 -15.42 -1.00 13.55
N ARG A 259 -15.67 -1.12 12.24
CA ARG A 259 -14.59 -0.96 11.25
C ARG A 259 -14.26 0.48 10.90
N ASP A 260 -15.24 1.38 10.97
CA ASP A 260 -15.09 2.76 10.48
C ASP A 260 -15.07 3.78 11.63
N GLU A 261 -15.94 3.62 12.65
CA GLU A 261 -16.06 4.60 13.75
C GLU A 261 -14.92 4.50 14.77
N ILE A 262 -14.44 3.29 15.08
CA ILE A 262 -13.46 3.09 16.16
C ILE A 262 -12.13 3.75 15.84
N ARG A 263 -11.68 3.74 14.58
CA ARG A 263 -10.40 4.36 14.21
C ARG A 263 -10.43 5.87 14.36
N ALA A 264 -11.52 6.51 13.94
CA ALA A 264 -11.72 7.94 14.17
C ALA A 264 -11.71 8.25 15.68
N GLN A 265 -12.34 7.39 16.49
CA GLN A 265 -12.34 7.54 17.93
C GLN A 265 -10.95 7.40 18.54
N VAL A 266 -10.20 6.36 18.17
CA VAL A 266 -8.83 6.17 18.65
C VAL A 266 -7.97 7.38 18.32
N LYS A 267 -8.09 7.94 17.11
CA LYS A 267 -7.42 9.20 16.76
C LYS A 267 -7.85 10.35 17.65
N SER A 268 -9.14 10.50 17.92
CA SER A 268 -9.64 11.53 18.84
C SER A 268 -9.02 11.39 20.24
N VAL A 269 -8.83 10.17 20.73
CA VAL A 269 -8.14 9.91 22.01
C VAL A 269 -6.65 10.27 21.89
N ILE A 270 -5.94 9.78 20.86
CA ILE A 270 -4.52 10.07 20.65
C ILE A 270 -4.27 11.59 20.61
N PHE A 271 -5.10 12.32 19.86
CA PHE A 271 -4.94 13.75 19.67
C PHE A 271 -5.51 14.59 20.81
N SER A 272 -6.18 13.97 21.78
CA SER A 272 -6.70 14.68 22.95
C SER A 272 -5.57 15.16 23.85
N LYS A 273 -5.86 16.24 24.58
CA LYS A 273 -5.02 16.67 25.68
C LYS A 273 -5.12 15.67 26.83
N ALA A 274 -4.05 15.55 27.60
CA ALA A 274 -4.08 14.81 28.85
C ALA A 274 -3.26 15.54 29.90
N ASP A 275 -3.68 15.41 31.15
CA ASP A 275 -2.88 15.85 32.30
C ASP A 275 -2.04 14.68 32.80
N LEU A 276 -0.78 14.95 33.12
CA LEU A 276 0.14 13.99 33.71
C LEU A 276 0.36 14.38 35.16
N ILE A 277 0.02 13.48 36.08
CA ILE A 277 0.17 13.71 37.51
C ILE A 277 1.13 12.64 38.02
N PRO A 278 2.43 12.95 38.09
CA PRO A 278 3.41 12.06 38.71
C PRO A 278 3.19 12.02 40.22
N ASP A 279 3.27 10.83 40.80
CA ASP A 279 3.33 10.59 42.23
C ASP A 279 4.67 9.93 42.55
N GLU A 280 5.61 10.74 43.03
CA GLU A 280 6.98 10.33 43.37
C GLU A 280 7.02 9.34 44.54
N VAL A 281 6.05 9.42 45.45
CA VAL A 281 6.00 8.60 46.67
C VAL A 281 5.57 7.18 46.30
N ASN A 282 4.51 7.07 45.51
CA ASN A 282 3.97 5.78 45.07
C ASN A 282 4.60 5.28 43.76
N LYS A 283 5.48 6.07 43.12
CA LYS A 283 6.09 5.81 41.81
C LYS A 283 5.06 5.51 40.73
N THR A 284 3.95 6.25 40.73
CA THR A 284 2.87 6.08 39.76
C THR A 284 2.72 7.32 38.89
N LEU A 285 2.36 7.13 37.62
CA LEU A 285 1.98 8.22 36.73
C LEU A 285 0.47 8.13 36.46
N THR A 286 -0.28 9.11 36.96
CA THR A 286 -1.71 9.20 36.63
C THR A 286 -1.88 10.01 35.34
N VAL A 287 -2.43 9.39 34.31
CA VAL A 287 -2.76 10.05 33.04
C VAL A 287 -4.28 10.34 33.01
N LYS A 288 -4.66 11.61 33.05
CA LYS A 288 -6.08 12.02 32.99
C LYS A 288 -6.43 12.49 31.58
N LEU A 289 -7.41 11.80 30.98
CA LEU A 289 -8.02 12.24 29.71
C LEU A 289 -9.16 13.21 29.98
N TYR A 290 -9.27 14.21 29.13
CA TYR A 290 -10.42 15.10 29.11
C TYR A 290 -11.65 14.36 28.57
N SER A 291 -12.84 14.83 28.98
CA SER A 291 -14.10 14.31 28.45
C SER A 291 -14.12 14.44 26.92
N LEU A 292 -14.52 13.36 26.27
CA LEU A 292 -14.75 13.28 24.85
C LEU A 292 -16.13 13.85 24.48
N ALA A 293 -16.36 13.98 23.17
CA ALA A 293 -17.54 14.64 22.62
C ALA A 293 -18.87 13.95 22.98
N THR A 294 -18.88 12.63 23.17
CA THR A 294 -20.12 11.89 23.47
C THR A 294 -19.97 10.99 24.70
N LYS A 295 -21.11 10.74 25.38
CA LYS A 295 -21.17 9.81 26.52
C LYS A 295 -20.72 8.40 26.14
N LYS A 296 -21.01 7.97 24.91
CA LYS A 296 -20.59 6.67 24.38
C LYS A 296 -19.07 6.56 24.33
N ASP A 297 -18.41 7.61 23.86
CA ASP A 297 -16.95 7.63 23.70
C ASP A 297 -16.24 7.68 25.06
N ASN A 298 -16.79 8.46 26.01
CA ASN A 298 -16.33 8.45 27.40
C ASN A 298 -16.46 7.06 28.04
N LEU A 299 -17.57 6.36 27.83
CA LEU A 299 -17.76 5.01 28.34
C LEU A 299 -16.78 4.01 27.70
N ALA A 300 -16.49 4.16 26.40
CA ALA A 300 -15.53 3.32 25.70
C ALA A 300 -14.12 3.50 26.23
N VAL A 301 -13.69 4.75 26.43
CA VAL A 301 -12.39 5.07 27.03
C VAL A 301 -12.33 4.59 28.48
N GLN A 302 -13.39 4.77 29.28
CA GLN A 302 -13.42 4.28 30.66
C GLN A 302 -13.13 2.78 30.74
N LYS A 303 -13.80 1.96 29.91
CA LYS A 303 -13.51 0.52 29.85
C LYS A 303 -12.09 0.21 29.40
N ALA A 304 -11.54 1.00 28.48
CA ALA A 304 -10.14 0.87 28.09
C ALA A 304 -9.20 1.24 29.24
N CYS A 305 -9.50 2.28 30.04
CA CYS A 305 -8.75 2.63 31.24
C CYS A 305 -8.76 1.49 32.26
N GLU A 306 -9.94 0.91 32.54
CA GLU A 306 -10.10 -0.22 33.45
C GLU A 306 -9.20 -1.38 33.02
N LEU A 307 -9.30 -1.79 31.74
CA LEU A 307 -8.45 -2.85 31.19
C LEU A 307 -6.96 -2.50 31.25
N LEU A 308 -6.58 -1.25 30.96
CA LEU A 308 -5.19 -0.82 31.00
C LEU A 308 -4.63 -0.84 32.42
N ASN A 309 -5.42 -0.44 33.41
CA ASN A 309 -5.03 -0.51 34.82
C ASN A 309 -4.84 -1.97 35.26
N ASP A 310 -5.66 -2.90 34.76
CA ASP A 310 -5.50 -4.35 35.03
C ASP A 310 -4.21 -4.94 34.44
N THR A 311 -3.62 -4.31 33.42
CA THR A 311 -2.38 -4.81 32.78
C THR A 311 -1.10 -4.52 33.57
N GLU A 312 -1.17 -3.81 34.70
CA GLU A 312 -0.02 -3.39 35.52
C GLU A 312 1.13 -2.79 34.68
N THR A 313 0.79 -2.05 33.61
CA THR A 313 1.79 -1.59 32.65
C THR A 313 2.73 -0.57 33.31
N ILE A 314 4.03 -0.88 33.32
CA ILE A 314 5.07 0.02 33.83
C ILE A 314 5.45 1.01 32.73
N SER A 315 5.37 2.31 33.06
CA SER A 315 5.87 3.36 32.16
C SER A 315 7.39 3.25 31.99
N PRO A 316 7.92 3.33 30.77
CA PRO A 316 9.36 3.40 30.51
C PRO A 316 9.97 4.75 30.91
N ILE A 317 9.13 5.75 31.20
CA ILE A 317 9.55 7.05 31.69
C ILE A 317 9.86 6.89 33.17
N GLN A 318 11.14 6.92 33.53
CA GLN A 318 11.56 7.11 34.91
C GLN A 318 11.05 8.49 35.33
N ILE A 319 10.18 8.51 36.34
CA ILE A 319 9.78 9.72 37.05
C ILE A 319 10.91 10.02 38.05
#